data_AF-A0A6J4GT70-F1
#
_entry.id   AF-A0A6J4GT70-F1
#
_cell.length_a   1.000
_cell.length_b   1.000
_cell.length_c   1.000
_cell.angle_alpha   90.00
_cell.angle_beta   90.00
_cell.angle_gamma   90.00
#
_symmetry.space_group_name_H-M   'P 1'
#
loop_
_entity.id
_entity.type
_entity.pdbx_description
1 polymer ?
#
loop_
_entity_poly.entity_id
_entity_poly.type
_entity_poly.pdbx_seq_one_letter_code
_entity_poly.pdbx_strand_id
1 'polypeptide(L)'
;MKKQLFLFVVAAFTLASCSSEGSSENEANAVLPKTVSYKYSDSPGDNDFATMTYDGNKIVSAAYTESDKEIYTYTGNFITKIEDFAEEGNISSRNEITYENGKLKIDVLTEIAPTVTYISKRVYTYNANGTISFINYSVDPTTKVETKRSEGILTYVNGNLTSKVENFESYSYTKTYEYDAKNNPFKNILGFNLLIDHETSASLNNVTKLTTVYTREGNVTTNIFNSVYEYNDKAYPTKQTQTDDSESDEITEYTY
;
A
#
# COMPACT_ATOMS: atom_id res chain seq x y z
N MET A 1 -27.23 -56.70 -27.26
CA MET A 1 -26.11 -56.46 -26.32
C MET A 1 -24.87 -56.20 -27.19
N LYS A 2 -24.50 -54.94 -27.49
CA LYS A 2 -23.32 -54.21 -26.94
C LYS A 2 -22.17 -55.18 -26.57
N LYS A 3 -20.93 -55.07 -27.08
CA LYS A 3 -20.11 -53.89 -27.41
C LYS A 3 -19.09 -54.22 -28.52
N GLN A 4 -18.80 -53.25 -29.39
CA GLN A 4 -17.74 -53.34 -30.40
C GLN A 4 -16.40 -52.80 -29.88
N LEU A 5 -15.36 -53.33 -30.52
CA LEU A 5 -13.94 -53.33 -30.22
C LEU A 5 -13.26 -51.99 -30.55
N PHE A 6 -12.29 -51.60 -29.71
CA PHE A 6 -11.35 -50.49 -29.88
C PHE A 6 -10.33 -50.77 -31.00
N LEU A 7 -10.01 -49.76 -31.84
CA LEU A 7 -8.62 -49.31 -32.06
C LEU A 7 -8.53 -48.02 -32.92
N PHE A 8 -7.84 -47.02 -32.35
CA PHE A 8 -6.99 -45.97 -32.94
C PHE A 8 -7.21 -45.47 -34.38
N VAL A 9 -7.51 -44.17 -34.52
CA VAL A 9 -6.81 -43.24 -35.41
C VAL A 9 -6.72 -41.87 -34.73
N VAL A 10 -5.49 -41.33 -34.70
CA VAL A 10 -5.10 -40.01 -34.21
C VAL A 10 -5.76 -38.93 -35.06
N ALA A 11 -6.50 -38.02 -34.42
CA ALA A 11 -6.88 -36.73 -34.99
C ALA A 11 -6.23 -35.64 -34.11
N ALA A 12 -5.26 -34.95 -34.69
CA ALA A 12 -4.67 -33.75 -34.12
C ALA A 12 -5.76 -32.66 -34.06
N PHE A 13 -6.38 -32.51 -32.89
CA PHE A 13 -7.17 -31.33 -32.59
C PHE A 13 -6.22 -30.22 -32.15
N THR A 14 -5.91 -29.35 -33.09
CA THR A 14 -5.49 -27.98 -32.81
C THR A 14 -6.63 -27.31 -32.05
N LEU A 15 -6.54 -27.29 -30.72
CA LEU A 15 -7.35 -26.37 -29.93
C LEU A 15 -6.79 -24.97 -30.19
N ALA A 16 -7.45 -24.26 -31.10
CA ALA A 16 -7.40 -22.81 -31.14
C ALA A 16 -7.68 -22.31 -29.73
N SER A 17 -6.65 -21.75 -29.08
CA SER A 17 -6.84 -20.95 -27.88
C SER A 17 -7.59 -19.70 -28.31
N CYS A 18 -8.92 -19.77 -28.27
CA CYS A 18 -9.73 -18.60 -27.97
C CYS A 18 -9.40 -18.22 -26.53
N SER A 19 -8.27 -17.53 -26.33
CA SER A 19 -8.19 -16.60 -25.23
C SER A 19 -9.15 -15.48 -25.62
N SER A 20 -10.30 -15.44 -24.96
CA SER A 20 -11.15 -14.28 -24.99
C SER A 20 -10.30 -13.07 -24.63
N GLU A 21 -9.94 -12.28 -25.65
CA GLU A 21 -9.62 -10.87 -25.48
C GLU A 21 -10.88 -10.23 -24.91
N GLY A 22 -11.02 -10.33 -23.58
CA GLY A 22 -11.78 -9.37 -22.81
C GLY A 22 -10.98 -8.10 -22.86
N SER A 23 -11.17 -7.34 -23.94
CA SER A 23 -10.78 -5.94 -24.05
C SER A 23 -11.27 -5.23 -22.80
N SER A 24 -10.35 -4.94 -21.88
CA SER A 24 -10.61 -4.15 -20.70
C SER A 24 -10.87 -2.72 -21.16
N GLU A 25 -12.13 -2.41 -21.46
CA GLU A 25 -12.64 -1.06 -21.72
C GLU A 25 -12.39 -0.07 -20.55
N ASN A 26 -11.69 -0.47 -19.49
CA ASN A 26 -11.39 0.33 -18.30
C ASN A 26 -9.92 0.74 -18.11
N GLU A 27 -8.96 0.26 -18.92
CA GLU A 27 -7.55 0.66 -18.74
C GLU A 27 -7.25 2.05 -19.33
N ALA A 28 -7.92 2.42 -20.43
CA ALA A 28 -7.61 3.66 -21.16
C ALA A 28 -8.12 4.96 -20.49
N ASN A 29 -8.94 4.87 -19.44
CA ASN A 29 -9.61 6.02 -18.82
C ASN A 29 -9.41 6.15 -17.30
N ALA A 30 -8.56 5.31 -16.69
CA ALA A 30 -8.26 5.40 -15.28
C ALA A 30 -7.64 6.78 -14.95
N VAL A 31 -8.16 7.43 -13.90
CA VAL A 31 -7.55 8.68 -13.38
C VAL A 31 -6.38 8.25 -12.50
N LEU A 32 -5.17 8.50 -12.97
CA LEU A 32 -3.92 8.12 -12.32
C LEU A 32 -3.06 9.36 -12.12
N PRO A 33 -2.52 9.61 -10.92
CA PRO A 33 -1.68 10.77 -10.70
C PRO A 33 -0.37 10.60 -11.47
N LYS A 34 -0.01 11.59 -12.28
CA LYS A 34 1.26 11.64 -13.02
C LYS A 34 2.37 12.22 -12.17
N THR A 35 2.06 13.24 -11.38
CA THR A 35 3.03 13.89 -10.49
C THR A 35 2.42 14.18 -9.13
N VAL A 36 3.25 14.16 -8.10
CA VAL A 36 2.90 14.58 -6.74
C VAL A 36 3.98 15.52 -6.24
N SER A 37 3.61 16.69 -5.72
CA SER A 37 4.56 17.61 -5.07
C SER A 37 4.22 17.71 -3.59
N TYR A 38 5.25 17.64 -2.75
CA TYR A 38 5.17 17.80 -1.31
C TYR A 38 5.84 19.12 -0.93
N LYS A 39 5.13 19.94 -0.17
CA LYS A 39 5.62 21.24 0.30
C LYS A 39 5.44 21.33 1.80
N TYR A 40 6.54 21.53 2.51
CA TYR A 40 6.57 21.64 3.97
C TYR A 40 6.83 23.09 4.36
N SER A 41 5.87 23.75 5.01
CA SER A 41 5.99 25.18 5.36
C SER A 41 7.21 25.48 6.23
N ASP A 42 7.48 24.58 7.17
CA ASP A 42 8.48 24.79 8.23
C ASP A 42 9.87 24.27 7.82
N SER A 43 9.92 23.41 6.80
CA SER A 43 11.14 22.89 6.20
C SER A 43 11.11 22.94 4.67
N PRO A 44 11.13 24.14 4.03
CA PRO A 44 11.05 24.23 2.58
C PRO A 44 12.19 23.54 1.82
N GLY A 45 13.30 23.24 2.51
CA GLY A 45 14.42 22.45 1.96
C GLY A 45 14.10 20.97 1.77
N ASP A 46 13.06 20.46 2.45
CA ASP A 46 12.62 19.06 2.38
C ASP A 46 11.51 18.87 1.34
N ASN A 47 11.16 19.92 0.59
CA ASN A 47 10.16 19.83 -0.48
C ASN A 47 10.59 18.78 -1.51
N ASP A 48 9.63 17.96 -1.93
CA ASP A 48 9.89 16.85 -2.82
C ASP A 48 8.86 16.82 -3.97
N PHE A 49 9.21 16.09 -5.02
CA PHE A 49 8.39 15.93 -6.22
C PHE A 49 8.59 14.54 -6.82
N ALA A 50 7.49 13.81 -6.90
CA ALA A 50 7.43 12.48 -7.50
C ALA A 50 6.83 12.53 -8.92
N THR A 51 7.41 11.79 -9.85
CA THR A 51 6.82 11.45 -11.16
C THR A 51 6.54 9.95 -11.23
N MET A 52 5.30 9.59 -11.56
CA MET A 52 4.86 8.20 -11.64
C MET A 52 4.83 7.70 -13.08
N THR A 53 5.31 6.47 -13.28
CA THR A 53 5.28 5.76 -14.57
C THR A 53 4.38 4.53 -14.45
N TYR A 54 3.60 4.26 -15.50
CA TYR A 54 2.58 3.21 -15.50
C TYR A 54 2.67 2.30 -16.73
N ASP A 55 2.24 1.05 -16.56
CA ASP A 55 1.88 0.10 -17.62
C ASP A 55 0.38 -0.21 -17.47
N GLY A 56 -0.45 0.41 -18.31
CA GLY A 56 -1.90 0.50 -18.08
C GLY A 56 -2.19 1.22 -16.76
N ASN A 57 -2.87 0.55 -15.83
CA ASN A 57 -3.09 1.05 -14.47
C ASN A 57 -2.18 0.43 -13.39
N LYS A 58 -1.15 -0.33 -13.78
CA LYS A 58 -0.09 -0.78 -12.88
C LYS A 58 0.95 0.32 -12.77
N ILE A 59 1.21 0.80 -11.55
CA ILE A 59 2.39 1.64 -11.33
C ILE A 59 3.65 0.80 -11.53
N VAL A 60 4.59 1.28 -12.33
CA VAL A 60 5.89 0.65 -12.57
C VAL A 60 6.94 1.25 -11.65
N SER A 61 6.91 2.57 -11.51
CA SER A 61 7.84 3.31 -10.65
C SER A 61 7.31 4.67 -10.23
N ALA A 62 7.81 5.16 -9.11
CA ALA A 62 7.77 6.57 -8.73
C ALA A 62 9.22 7.09 -8.64
N ALA A 63 9.54 8.15 -9.35
CA ALA A 63 10.86 8.80 -9.30
C ALA A 63 10.74 10.13 -8.57
N TYR A 64 11.48 10.31 -7.49
CA TYR A 64 11.44 11.47 -6.61
C TYR A 64 12.53 12.48 -6.99
N THR A 65 12.56 13.62 -6.29
CA THR A 65 13.70 14.53 -6.41
C THR A 65 14.98 13.86 -5.88
N GLU A 66 16.14 14.36 -6.29
CA GLU A 66 17.45 13.80 -5.87
C GLU A 66 17.73 12.35 -6.33
N SER A 67 17.03 11.86 -7.36
CA SER A 67 17.25 10.57 -8.03
C SER A 67 16.81 9.33 -7.23
N ASP A 68 16.16 9.51 -6.09
CA ASP A 68 15.49 8.43 -5.38
C ASP A 68 14.34 7.86 -6.23
N LYS A 69 14.12 6.55 -6.15
CA LYS A 69 13.03 5.91 -6.87
C LYS A 69 12.47 4.70 -6.14
N GLU A 70 11.19 4.47 -6.37
CA GLU A 70 10.50 3.25 -6.00
C GLU A 70 10.21 2.44 -7.25
N ILE A 71 10.39 1.12 -7.18
CA ILE A 71 10.04 0.17 -8.25
C ILE A 71 9.05 -0.86 -7.74
N TYR A 72 7.97 -1.06 -8.50
CA TYR A 72 6.88 -1.95 -8.15
C TYR A 72 6.92 -3.21 -9.03
N THR A 73 6.95 -4.37 -8.40
CA THR A 73 6.90 -5.68 -9.09
C THR A 73 5.57 -6.37 -8.85
N TYR A 74 5.00 -6.92 -9.92
CA TYR A 74 3.71 -7.60 -9.90
C TYR A 74 3.82 -9.09 -10.21
N THR A 75 2.95 -9.88 -9.57
CA THR A 75 2.56 -11.20 -10.05
C THR A 75 1.08 -11.17 -10.42
N GLY A 76 0.78 -11.19 -11.72
CA GLY A 76 -0.58 -10.93 -12.20
C GLY A 76 -1.04 -9.51 -11.85
N ASN A 77 -2.06 -9.40 -10.99
CA ASN A 77 -2.64 -8.14 -10.53
C ASN A 77 -2.24 -7.78 -9.08
N PHE A 78 -1.31 -8.53 -8.48
CA PHE A 78 -0.86 -8.35 -7.10
C PHE A 78 0.52 -7.69 -7.09
N ILE A 79 0.69 -6.60 -6.33
CA ILE A 79 2.02 -6.05 -6.02
C ILE A 79 2.69 -7.01 -5.05
N THR A 80 3.77 -7.64 -5.47
CA THR A 80 4.52 -8.63 -4.67
C THR A 80 5.84 -8.11 -4.15
N LYS A 81 6.32 -6.98 -4.67
CA LYS A 81 7.54 -6.35 -4.18
C LYS A 81 7.56 -4.85 -4.47
N ILE A 82 8.04 -4.07 -3.52
CA ILE A 82 8.37 -2.64 -3.67
C ILE A 82 9.85 -2.50 -3.29
N GLU A 83 10.64 -1.84 -4.13
CA GLU A 83 12.07 -1.59 -3.87
C GLU A 83 12.35 -0.09 -3.95
N ASP A 84 12.94 0.44 -2.88
CA ASP A 84 13.36 1.83 -2.78
C ASP A 84 14.84 1.88 -3.11
N PHE A 85 15.22 2.81 -3.98
CA PHE A 85 16.58 3.07 -4.39
C PHE A 85 16.96 4.47 -3.98
N ALA A 86 18.12 4.60 -3.33
CA ALA A 86 18.74 5.89 -3.06
C ALA A 86 19.47 6.43 -4.31
N GLU A 87 19.82 7.71 -4.31
CA GLU A 87 20.54 8.45 -5.37
C GLU A 87 21.70 7.66 -6.03
N GLU A 88 22.45 6.86 -5.26
CA GLU A 88 23.58 6.05 -5.75
C GLU A 88 23.17 4.80 -6.56
N GLY A 89 21.86 4.56 -6.74
CA GLY A 89 21.30 3.38 -7.39
C GLY A 89 21.30 2.13 -6.51
N ASN A 90 21.70 2.26 -5.24
CA ASN A 90 21.66 1.20 -4.24
C ASN A 90 20.25 1.04 -3.69
N ILE A 91 19.83 -0.21 -3.45
CA ILE A 91 18.55 -0.48 -2.80
C ILE A 91 18.66 -0.05 -1.34
N SER A 92 17.90 0.96 -0.92
CA SER A 92 17.82 1.41 0.48
C SER A 92 16.88 0.53 1.29
N SER A 93 15.78 0.09 0.67
CA SER A 93 14.74 -0.72 1.30
C SER A 93 14.09 -1.67 0.29
N ARG A 94 13.62 -2.81 0.78
CA ARG A 94 12.81 -3.75 0.01
C ARG A 94 11.64 -4.21 0.86
N ASN A 95 10.44 -4.12 0.30
CA ASN A 95 9.26 -4.73 0.86
C ASN A 95 8.78 -5.93 0.01
N GLU A 96 8.69 -7.12 0.59
CA GLU A 96 8.25 -8.35 -0.07
C GLU A 96 6.88 -8.80 0.45
N ILE A 97 5.90 -8.90 -0.45
CA ILE A 97 4.49 -9.09 -0.11
C ILE A 97 4.00 -10.42 -0.67
N THR A 98 3.50 -11.27 0.23
CA THR A 98 2.94 -12.59 -0.12
C THR A 98 1.44 -12.61 0.12
N TYR A 99 0.71 -13.22 -0.83
CA TYR A 99 -0.73 -13.38 -0.76
C TYR A 99 -1.12 -14.85 -0.62
N GLU A 100 -2.22 -15.10 0.08
CA GLU A 100 -2.86 -16.40 0.22
C GLU A 100 -4.36 -16.21 -0.07
N ASN A 101 -4.91 -16.97 -1.03
CA ASN A 101 -6.32 -16.85 -1.43
C ASN A 101 -6.74 -15.41 -1.83
N GLY A 102 -5.85 -14.70 -2.53
CA GLY A 102 -6.08 -13.33 -3.00
C GLY A 102 -6.03 -12.26 -1.89
N LYS A 103 -5.58 -12.63 -0.69
CA LYS A 103 -5.48 -11.76 0.48
C LYS A 103 -4.04 -11.65 0.94
N LEU A 104 -3.59 -10.44 1.31
CA LEU A 104 -2.24 -10.23 1.82
C LEU A 104 -2.06 -11.05 3.11
N LYS A 105 -1.02 -11.89 3.13
CA LYS A 105 -0.74 -12.88 4.17
C LYS A 105 0.51 -12.53 4.98
N ILE A 106 1.60 -12.18 4.29
CA ILE A 106 2.88 -11.81 4.89
C ILE A 106 3.41 -10.57 4.17
N ASP A 107 4.00 -9.67 4.93
CA ASP A 107 4.69 -8.48 4.47
C ASP A 107 6.07 -8.43 5.15
N VAL A 108 7.15 -8.32 4.38
CA VAL A 108 8.53 -8.32 4.88
C VAL A 108 9.28 -7.09 4.38
N LEU A 109 9.47 -6.12 5.28
CA LEU A 109 10.30 -4.96 5.04
C LEU A 109 11.74 -5.26 5.47
N THR A 110 12.68 -5.04 4.56
CA THR A 110 14.13 -5.13 4.80
C THR A 110 14.76 -3.78 4.50
N GLU A 111 15.34 -3.13 5.50
CA GLU A 111 16.20 -1.96 5.32
C GLU A 111 17.62 -2.45 5.02
N ILE A 112 18.23 -1.95 3.94
CA ILE A 112 19.42 -2.55 3.30
C ILE A 112 20.66 -1.65 3.31
N ALA A 113 20.58 -0.35 3.01
CA ALA A 113 21.79 0.41 2.69
C ALA A 113 22.47 1.02 3.95
N PRO A 114 23.81 0.92 4.09
CA PRO A 114 24.79 0.22 3.23
C PRO A 114 24.92 -1.30 3.50
N THR A 115 24.38 -1.78 4.61
CA THR A 115 24.21 -3.20 4.94
C THR A 115 22.89 -3.40 5.69
N VAL A 116 22.28 -4.58 5.61
CA VAL A 116 20.97 -4.84 6.24
C VAL A 116 20.96 -4.43 7.72
N THR A 117 20.16 -3.41 8.04
CA THR A 117 20.05 -2.83 9.38
C THR A 117 18.86 -3.38 10.15
N TYR A 118 17.77 -3.66 9.43
CA TYR A 118 16.50 -4.01 10.04
C TYR A 118 15.65 -4.89 9.12
N ILE A 119 14.97 -5.87 9.71
CA ILE A 119 13.97 -6.68 9.02
C ILE A 119 12.71 -6.73 9.89
N SER A 120 11.60 -6.25 9.35
CA SER A 120 10.27 -6.39 9.93
C SER A 120 9.49 -7.43 9.14
N LYS A 121 8.79 -8.33 9.83
CA LYS A 121 7.86 -9.27 9.23
C LYS A 121 6.50 -9.14 9.89
N ARG A 122 5.49 -8.82 9.10
CA ARG A 122 4.09 -8.82 9.55
C ARG A 122 3.35 -10.02 8.99
N VAL A 123 2.62 -10.72 9.85
CA VAL A 123 1.79 -11.87 9.49
C VAL A 123 0.33 -11.54 9.77
N TYR A 124 -0.52 -11.63 8.75
CA TYR A 124 -1.92 -11.23 8.82
C TYR A 124 -2.86 -12.44 8.90
N THR A 125 -3.92 -12.30 9.70
CA THR A 125 -4.98 -13.29 9.88
C THR A 125 -6.34 -12.62 9.74
N TYR A 126 -7.18 -13.13 8.83
CA TYR A 126 -8.51 -12.60 8.58
C TYR A 126 -9.53 -13.32 9.44
N ASN A 127 -10.23 -12.57 10.27
CA ASN A 127 -11.15 -13.10 11.26
C ASN A 127 -12.58 -13.20 10.72
N ALA A 128 -13.38 -14.09 11.29
CA ALA A 128 -14.78 -14.29 10.88
C ALA A 128 -15.67 -13.06 11.17
N ASN A 129 -15.28 -12.19 12.10
CA ASN A 129 -15.98 -10.94 12.42
C ASN A 129 -15.63 -9.78 11.45
N GLY A 130 -14.82 -10.03 10.42
CA GLY A 130 -14.43 -9.05 9.42
C GLY A 130 -13.21 -8.20 9.76
N THR A 131 -12.62 -8.34 10.96
CA THR A 131 -11.35 -7.67 11.29
C THR A 131 -10.14 -8.46 10.79
N ILE A 132 -8.98 -7.82 10.78
CA ILE A 132 -7.71 -8.45 10.40
C ILE A 132 -6.75 -8.31 11.58
N SER A 133 -6.35 -9.43 12.18
CA SER A 133 -5.31 -9.43 13.20
C SER A 133 -3.94 -9.51 12.54
N PHE A 134 -2.93 -8.90 13.16
CA PHE A 134 -1.54 -9.04 12.72
C PHE A 134 -0.60 -9.24 13.90
N ILE A 135 0.52 -9.92 13.64
CA ILE A 135 1.68 -9.97 14.53
C ILE A 135 2.87 -9.40 13.77
N ASN A 136 3.60 -8.48 14.39
CA ASN A 136 4.84 -7.94 13.87
C ASN A 136 6.04 -8.58 14.56
N TYR A 137 7.00 -9.02 13.78
CA TYR A 137 8.26 -9.60 14.22
C TYR A 137 9.42 -8.75 13.74
N SER A 138 10.43 -8.64 14.59
CA SER A 138 11.78 -8.27 14.16
C SER A 138 12.53 -9.56 13.81
N VAL A 139 13.21 -9.58 12.68
CA VAL A 139 13.96 -10.75 12.21
C VAL A 139 15.45 -10.41 12.24
N ASP A 140 16.24 -11.21 12.94
CA ASP A 140 17.69 -11.03 12.96
C ASP A 140 18.27 -11.29 11.56
N PRO A 141 19.03 -10.35 10.97
CA PRO A 141 19.46 -10.47 9.57
C PRO A 141 20.46 -11.61 9.34
N THR A 142 21.14 -12.09 10.37
CA THR A 142 22.16 -13.15 10.27
C THR A 142 21.59 -14.53 10.60
N THR A 143 21.00 -14.65 11.79
CA THR A 143 20.50 -15.91 12.35
C THR A 143 19.08 -16.25 11.90
N LYS A 144 18.35 -15.27 11.35
CA LYS A 144 16.94 -15.37 10.94
C LYS A 144 15.96 -15.68 12.07
N VAL A 145 16.38 -15.49 13.33
CA VAL A 145 15.50 -15.64 14.50
C VAL A 145 14.45 -14.53 14.49
N GLU A 146 13.18 -14.92 14.64
CA GLU A 146 12.04 -13.99 14.72
C GLU A 146 11.70 -13.69 16.19
N THR A 147 11.62 -12.41 16.53
CA THR A 147 11.21 -11.93 17.86
C THR A 147 9.93 -11.11 17.72
N LYS A 148 8.84 -11.51 18.39
CA LYS A 148 7.58 -10.75 18.40
C LYS A 148 7.84 -9.36 19.00
N ARG A 149 7.42 -8.31 18.28
CA ARG A 149 7.53 -6.91 18.72
C ARG A 149 6.19 -6.32 19.12
N SER A 150 5.15 -6.65 18.38
CA SER A 150 3.80 -6.16 18.62
C SER A 150 2.76 -7.07 18.00
N GLU A 151 1.51 -6.84 18.38
CA GLU A 151 0.34 -7.39 17.70
C GLU A 151 -0.78 -6.37 17.66
N GLY A 152 -1.69 -6.55 16.72
CA GLY A 152 -2.76 -5.59 16.55
C GLY A 152 -3.94 -6.10 15.75
N ILE A 153 -4.92 -5.22 15.62
CA ILE A 153 -6.17 -5.46 14.89
C ILE A 153 -6.43 -4.26 13.99
N LEU A 154 -6.78 -4.55 12.74
CA LEU A 154 -7.21 -3.61 11.74
C LEU A 154 -8.71 -3.80 11.49
N THR A 155 -9.43 -2.68 11.44
CA THR A 155 -10.86 -2.65 11.14
C THR A 155 -11.08 -1.85 9.87
N TYR A 156 -11.73 -2.50 8.89
CA TYR A 156 -12.06 -1.88 7.62
C TYR A 156 -13.56 -1.70 7.48
N VAL A 157 -13.98 -0.56 6.92
CA VAL A 157 -15.37 -0.30 6.54
C VAL A 157 -15.35 0.25 5.12
N ASN A 158 -16.14 -0.36 4.24
CA ASN A 158 -16.25 0.05 2.83
C ASN A 158 -14.90 0.19 2.10
N GLY A 159 -13.91 -0.66 2.43
CA GLY A 159 -12.57 -0.63 1.82
C GLY A 159 -11.59 0.39 2.41
N ASN A 160 -11.99 1.14 3.44
CA ASN A 160 -11.13 2.09 4.14
C ASN A 160 -10.75 1.57 5.54
N LEU A 161 -9.51 1.79 5.98
CA LEU A 161 -9.04 1.44 7.31
C LEU A 161 -9.59 2.45 8.32
N THR A 162 -10.58 2.10 9.13
CA THR A 162 -11.17 3.05 10.09
C THR A 162 -10.49 3.02 11.45
N SER A 163 -9.87 1.90 11.80
CA SER A 163 -9.14 1.77 13.07
C SER A 163 -8.00 0.77 12.98
N LYS A 164 -6.88 1.14 13.57
CA LYS A 164 -5.75 0.26 13.89
C LYS A 164 -5.48 0.35 15.39
N VAL A 165 -5.45 -0.80 16.05
CA VAL A 165 -4.96 -0.92 17.44
C VAL A 165 -3.71 -1.77 17.40
N GLU A 166 -2.61 -1.29 17.98
CA GLU A 166 -1.36 -2.01 18.07
C GLU A 166 -0.79 -1.95 19.49
N ASN A 167 -0.43 -3.11 20.02
CA ASN A 167 0.10 -3.28 21.37
C ASN A 167 1.54 -3.79 21.30
N PHE A 168 2.40 -3.10 22.03
CA PHE A 168 3.78 -3.47 22.32
C PHE A 168 3.88 -3.89 23.79
N GLU A 169 5.04 -4.39 24.20
CA GLU A 169 5.26 -4.82 25.58
C GLU A 169 5.06 -3.68 26.61
N SER A 170 5.49 -2.46 26.29
CA SER A 170 5.50 -1.32 27.23
C SER A 170 4.55 -0.18 26.87
N TYR A 171 3.93 -0.21 25.69
CA TYR A 171 3.02 0.83 25.22
C TYR A 171 2.04 0.28 24.18
N SER A 172 1.00 1.04 23.90
CA SER A 172 0.07 0.76 22.82
C SER A 172 -0.25 2.05 22.08
N TYR A 173 -0.71 1.93 20.84
CA TYR A 173 -1.36 3.05 20.19
C TYR A 173 -2.60 2.62 19.41
N THR A 174 -3.53 3.55 19.27
CA THR A 174 -4.71 3.44 18.43
C THR A 174 -4.70 4.56 17.40
N LYS A 175 -4.80 4.21 16.12
CA LYS A 175 -5.08 5.16 15.04
C LYS A 175 -6.54 5.03 14.64
N THR A 176 -7.25 6.14 14.51
CA THR A 176 -8.59 6.20 13.93
C THR A 176 -8.62 7.18 12.78
N TYR A 177 -9.33 6.81 11.72
CA TYR A 177 -9.35 7.54 10.46
C TYR A 177 -10.79 7.93 10.12
N GLU A 178 -10.98 9.19 9.78
CA GLU A 178 -12.21 9.72 9.22
C GLU A 178 -11.97 10.05 7.74
N TYR A 179 -12.99 9.82 6.92
CA TYR A 179 -12.90 9.91 5.47
C TYR A 179 -13.99 10.80 4.90
N ASP A 180 -13.70 11.40 3.75
CA ASP A 180 -14.75 11.96 2.91
C ASP A 180 -15.35 10.93 1.94
N ALA A 181 -16.21 11.39 1.04
CA ALA A 181 -16.84 10.54 0.02
C ALA A 181 -16.10 10.59 -1.34
N LYS A 182 -14.95 11.27 -1.44
CA LYS A 182 -14.23 11.53 -2.71
C LYS A 182 -13.12 10.50 -2.91
N ASN A 183 -12.58 10.40 -4.12
CA ASN A 183 -11.63 9.35 -4.45
C ASN A 183 -10.25 9.68 -3.86
N ASN A 184 -9.59 8.67 -3.28
CA ASN A 184 -8.17 8.74 -2.98
C ASN A 184 -7.35 8.88 -4.30
N PRO A 185 -6.24 9.63 -4.31
CA PRO A 185 -5.41 9.80 -5.52
C PRO A 185 -4.96 8.47 -6.13
N PHE A 186 -4.66 7.47 -5.30
CA PHE A 186 -4.09 6.19 -5.72
C PHE A 186 -5.13 5.08 -5.89
N LYS A 187 -6.43 5.38 -5.73
CA LYS A 187 -7.53 4.41 -5.76
C LYS A 187 -7.54 3.51 -7.01
N ASN A 188 -7.15 4.06 -8.16
CA ASN A 188 -7.19 3.34 -9.45
C ASN A 188 -5.89 2.60 -9.78
N ILE A 189 -4.85 2.72 -8.95
CA ILE A 189 -3.62 1.96 -9.15
C ILE A 189 -3.92 0.50 -8.81
N LEU A 190 -3.69 -0.38 -9.78
CA LEU A 190 -4.00 -1.80 -9.62
C LEU A 190 -3.20 -2.38 -8.46
N GLY A 191 -3.87 -3.09 -7.56
CA GLY A 191 -3.23 -3.79 -6.45
C GLY A 191 -2.97 -2.94 -5.19
N PHE A 192 -3.03 -1.60 -5.26
CA PHE A 192 -2.85 -0.74 -4.09
C PHE A 192 -3.89 -1.02 -2.99
N ASN A 193 -5.14 -1.27 -3.38
CA ASN A 193 -6.22 -1.61 -2.46
C ASN A 193 -6.03 -2.96 -1.73
N LEU A 194 -5.02 -3.74 -2.11
CA LEU A 194 -4.67 -5.01 -1.46
C LEU A 194 -3.52 -4.86 -0.46
N LEU A 195 -2.85 -3.69 -0.43
CA LEU A 195 -1.78 -3.36 0.52
C LEU A 195 -2.39 -2.92 1.86
N ILE A 196 -2.58 -3.89 2.75
CA ILE A 196 -3.16 -3.66 4.07
C ILE A 196 -2.17 -2.91 4.96
N ASP A 197 -2.67 -1.99 5.79
CA ASP A 197 -1.87 -1.17 6.71
C ASP A 197 -0.78 -0.34 6.02
N HIS A 198 -0.89 -0.13 4.70
CA HIS A 198 -0.05 0.77 3.91
C HIS A 198 -0.58 2.20 3.99
N GLU A 199 -0.69 2.69 5.23
CA GLU A 199 -1.19 4.00 5.62
C GLU A 199 -2.44 4.47 4.85
N THR A 200 -2.47 5.72 4.40
CA THR A 200 -3.63 6.34 3.73
C THR A 200 -3.63 6.08 2.22
N SER A 201 -2.51 5.65 1.64
CA SER A 201 -2.35 5.45 0.18
C SER A 201 -3.16 4.28 -0.38
N ALA A 202 -3.40 3.24 0.43
CA ALA A 202 -4.23 2.10 0.02
C ALA A 202 -5.74 2.31 0.23
N SER A 203 -6.17 3.46 0.77
CA SER A 203 -7.58 3.75 1.03
C SER A 203 -8.37 4.06 -0.25
N LEU A 204 -9.67 3.78 -0.26
CA LEU A 204 -10.55 4.15 -1.38
C LEU A 204 -10.96 5.62 -1.35
N ASN A 205 -10.95 6.25 -0.18
CA ASN A 205 -11.33 7.66 0.03
C ASN A 205 -10.21 8.47 0.68
N ASN A 206 -10.36 9.80 0.69
CA ASN A 206 -9.39 10.70 1.30
C ASN A 206 -9.57 10.73 2.81
N VAL A 207 -8.47 10.66 3.57
CA VAL A 207 -8.48 10.78 5.02
C VAL A 207 -8.59 12.24 5.38
N THR A 208 -9.71 12.67 5.95
CA THR A 208 -9.89 14.06 6.39
C THR A 208 -9.41 14.29 7.81
N LYS A 209 -9.27 13.22 8.60
CA LYS A 209 -8.74 13.29 9.95
C LYS A 209 -8.10 11.97 10.36
N LEU A 210 -6.90 12.07 10.94
CA LEU A 210 -6.21 10.99 11.62
C LEU A 210 -6.05 11.38 13.09
N THR A 211 -6.54 10.53 13.99
CA THR A 211 -6.28 10.67 15.43
C THR A 211 -5.43 9.50 15.88
N THR A 212 -4.29 9.80 16.48
CA THR A 212 -3.39 8.81 17.10
C THR A 212 -3.41 8.99 18.60
N VAL A 213 -3.87 7.98 19.32
CA VAL A 213 -3.83 7.91 20.79
C VAL A 213 -2.72 6.97 21.19
N TYR A 214 -1.69 7.50 21.84
CA TYR A 214 -0.57 6.75 22.40
C TYR A 214 -0.77 6.55 23.90
N THR A 215 -0.50 5.36 24.41
CA THR A 215 -0.60 5.05 25.85
C THR A 215 0.66 4.34 26.31
N ARG A 216 1.36 4.89 27.31
CA ARG A 216 2.56 4.30 27.91
C ARG A 216 2.55 4.54 29.41
N GLU A 217 2.64 3.46 30.18
CA GLU A 217 2.71 3.51 31.65
C GLU A 217 1.58 4.35 32.28
N GLY A 218 0.37 4.30 31.67
CA GLY A 218 -0.80 5.08 32.11
C GLY A 218 -0.85 6.53 31.63
N ASN A 219 0.21 7.05 31.00
CA ASN A 219 0.19 8.35 30.33
C ASN A 219 -0.43 8.22 28.95
N VAL A 220 -1.35 9.14 28.62
CA VAL A 220 -2.04 9.18 27.33
C VAL A 220 -1.68 10.47 26.61
N THR A 221 -1.21 10.33 25.37
CA THR A 221 -0.97 11.45 24.45
C THR A 221 -1.83 11.25 23.21
N THR A 222 -2.43 12.32 22.72
CA THR A 222 -3.23 12.32 21.51
C THR A 222 -2.65 13.31 20.52
N ASN A 223 -2.43 12.86 19.29
CA ASN A 223 -2.04 13.70 18.16
C ASN A 223 -3.14 13.65 17.11
N ILE A 224 -3.51 14.81 16.56
CA ILE A 224 -4.54 14.91 15.53
C ILE A 224 -3.94 15.58 14.28
N PHE A 225 -4.14 14.94 13.13
CA PHE A 225 -3.92 15.55 11.83
C PHE A 225 -5.26 15.76 11.15
N ASN A 226 -5.49 16.96 10.63
CA ASN A 226 -6.66 17.27 9.81
C ASN A 226 -6.21 17.50 8.38
N SER A 227 -7.04 17.14 7.40
CA SER A 227 -6.72 17.35 5.99
C SER A 227 -7.92 17.90 5.24
N VAL A 228 -7.68 18.98 4.51
CA VAL A 228 -8.63 19.64 3.61
C VAL A 228 -8.17 19.43 2.18
N TYR A 229 -9.12 19.20 1.29
CA TYR A 229 -8.85 18.82 -0.09
C TYR A 229 -9.58 19.71 -1.09
N GLU A 230 -8.90 20.00 -2.19
CA GLU A 230 -9.48 20.58 -3.40
C GLU A 230 -9.55 19.48 -4.48
N TYR A 231 -10.61 19.48 -5.30
CA TYR A 231 -10.92 18.37 -6.20
C TYR A 231 -11.07 18.81 -7.66
N ASN A 232 -10.71 17.92 -8.57
CA ASN A 232 -11.10 18.05 -9.98
C ASN A 232 -12.56 17.58 -10.23
N ASP A 233 -13.05 17.76 -11.45
CA ASP A 233 -14.41 17.39 -11.87
C ASP A 233 -14.72 15.88 -11.77
N LYS A 234 -13.68 15.04 -11.64
CA LYS A 234 -13.79 13.59 -11.44
C LYS A 234 -13.70 13.17 -9.97
N ALA A 235 -13.74 14.13 -9.04
CA ALA A 235 -13.66 13.91 -7.60
C ALA A 235 -12.35 13.28 -7.11
N TYR A 236 -11.24 13.55 -7.80
CA TYR A 236 -9.88 13.23 -7.32
C TYR A 236 -9.20 14.51 -6.82
N PRO A 237 -8.41 14.44 -5.73
CA PRO A 237 -7.81 15.62 -5.14
C PRO A 237 -6.75 16.19 -6.08
N THR A 238 -6.77 17.51 -6.30
CA THR A 238 -5.68 18.24 -6.94
C THR A 238 -4.74 18.86 -5.91
N LYS A 239 -5.23 19.04 -4.68
CA LYS A 239 -4.46 19.55 -3.56
C LYS A 239 -4.99 18.99 -2.24
N GLN A 240 -4.08 18.71 -1.33
CA GLN A 240 -4.30 18.42 0.08
C GLN A 240 -3.55 19.47 0.90
N THR A 241 -4.19 19.98 1.95
CA THR A 241 -3.54 20.74 3.01
C THR A 241 -3.76 19.97 4.30
N GLN A 242 -2.68 19.43 4.86
CA GLN A 242 -2.69 18.75 6.14
C GLN A 242 -2.12 19.66 7.22
N THR A 243 -2.80 19.72 8.36
CA THR A 243 -2.40 20.51 9.51
C THR A 243 -2.30 19.61 10.73
N ASP A 244 -1.25 19.79 11.53
CA ASP A 244 -1.11 19.13 12.82
C ASP A 244 -1.52 20.03 13.99
N ASP A 245 -1.41 19.54 15.23
CA ASP A 245 -1.76 20.30 16.44
C ASP A 245 -0.85 21.53 16.67
N SER A 246 0.28 21.64 15.96
CA SER A 246 1.18 22.80 15.99
C SER A 246 0.87 23.84 14.90
N GLU A 247 -0.17 23.60 14.09
CA GLU A 247 -0.55 24.40 12.91
C GLU A 247 0.56 24.45 11.84
N SER A 248 1.45 23.45 11.83
CA SER A 248 2.37 23.26 10.70
C SER A 248 1.59 22.69 9.51
N ASP A 249 1.83 23.26 8.33
CA ASP A 249 1.08 22.93 7.12
C ASP A 249 1.96 22.11 6.16
N GLU A 250 1.49 20.91 5.81
CA GLU A 250 1.97 20.15 4.67
C GLU A 250 0.99 20.30 3.50
N ILE A 251 1.50 20.70 2.33
CA ILE A 251 0.71 20.78 1.10
C ILE A 251 1.17 19.69 0.14
N THR A 252 0.23 18.84 -0.27
CA THR A 252 0.43 17.86 -1.34
C THR A 252 -0.36 18.27 -2.58
N GLU A 253 0.26 18.38 -3.74
CA GLU A 253 -0.39 18.72 -5.02
C GLU A 253 -0.30 17.57 -6.01
N TYR A 254 -1.41 17.29 -6.71
CA TYR A 254 -1.53 16.17 -7.64
C TYR A 254 -1.84 16.67 -9.05
N THR A 255 -1.16 16.09 -10.05
CA THR A 255 -1.54 16.24 -11.46
C THR A 255 -1.90 14.88 -12.05
N TYR A 256 -2.81 14.84 -13.04
CA TYR A 256 -3.38 13.62 -13.62
C TYR A 256 -3.24 13.58 -15.14
#